data_AF-C1CDI1-F1
#
_entry.id   AF-C1CDI1-F1
#
_cell.length_a   1.000
_cell.length_b   1.000
_cell.length_c   1.000
_cell.angle_alpha   90.00
_cell.angle_beta   90.00
_cell.angle_gamma   90.00
#
_symmetry.space_group_name_H-M   'P 1'
#
loop_
_entity.id
_entity.type
_entity.pdbx_description
1 polymer ?
#
loop_
_entity_poly.entity_id
_entity_poly.type
_entity_poly.pdbx_seq_one_letter_code
_entity_poly.pdbx_strand_id
1 'polypeptide(L)'
;MESRKLAVSGKIKHYVVDNDNVVTPLIHNNRDIVTFTGNSRFKHRSRGYFESPMNDIPNFNIGKQATLDKHGYRDPKLDKVRFFKKQALPQSSSQPSAEPMENIALGKQVTQSSTAFGGDARRAVDGKVDGNYGHNSVTHTNFQSKPWWQVDLAKEETIRQINIYNRTDTAQDRLANFDVILLDSSGKEIE
;
A
#
# COMPACT_ATOMS: atom_id res chain seq x y z
N MET A 1 14.93 23.49 20.14
CA MET A 1 15.54 23.53 21.50
C MET A 1 15.08 22.36 22.37
N GLU A 2 13.79 22.04 22.39
CA GLU A 2 13.22 20.85 23.06
C GLU A 2 13.82 19.52 22.58
N SER A 3 13.80 19.26 21.27
CA SER A 3 14.29 18.01 20.67
C SER A 3 15.75 17.69 21.03
N ARG A 4 16.64 18.69 20.98
CA ARG A 4 18.06 18.53 21.37
C ARG A 4 18.21 18.17 22.85
N LYS A 5 17.46 18.80 23.77
CA LYS A 5 17.50 18.44 25.20
C LYS A 5 17.02 17.00 25.43
N LEU A 6 15.98 16.58 24.72
CA LEU A 6 15.48 15.21 24.78
C LEU A 6 16.51 14.21 24.22
N ALA A 7 17.22 14.57 23.14
CA ALA A 7 18.26 13.74 22.56
C ALA A 7 19.49 13.60 23.49
N VAL A 8 19.97 14.72 24.05
CA VAL A 8 21.08 14.73 25.02
C VAL A 8 20.74 13.97 26.30
N SER A 9 19.48 14.02 26.76
CA SER A 9 19.03 13.23 27.92
C SER A 9 18.77 11.75 27.61
N GLY A 10 18.98 11.31 26.37
CA GLY A 10 18.78 9.92 25.95
C GLY A 10 17.31 9.51 25.82
N LYS A 11 16.36 10.44 25.99
CA LYS A 11 14.92 10.17 25.88
C LYS A 11 14.48 9.94 24.44
N ILE A 12 15.20 10.51 23.47
CA ILE A 12 14.99 10.26 22.05
C ILE A 12 16.33 10.04 21.35
N LYS A 13 16.31 9.32 20.22
CA LYS A 13 17.45 9.23 19.29
C LYS A 13 16.99 9.73 17.93
N HIS A 14 17.80 10.60 17.32
CA HIS A 14 17.58 11.01 15.94
C HIS A 14 18.41 10.13 15.01
N TYR A 15 17.77 9.56 13.99
CA TYR A 15 18.43 8.74 12.98
C TYR A 15 18.49 9.49 11.66
N VAL A 16 19.64 9.44 10.99
CA VAL A 16 19.85 10.09 9.69
C VAL A 16 20.58 9.15 8.75
N VAL A 17 20.11 9.11 7.50
CA VAL A 17 20.79 8.41 6.41
C VAL A 17 21.96 9.26 5.92
N ASP A 18 23.13 8.63 5.77
CA ASP A 18 24.39 9.33 5.46
C ASP A 18 24.34 10.05 4.10
N ASN A 19 23.68 9.45 3.12
CA ASN A 19 23.45 10.02 1.78
C ASN A 19 22.07 10.67 1.61
N ASP A 20 21.42 11.08 2.70
CA ASP A 20 20.20 11.87 2.63
C ASP A 20 20.47 13.20 1.90
N ASN A 21 19.75 13.43 0.81
CA ASN A 21 19.95 14.58 -0.08
C ASN A 21 19.07 15.78 0.27
N VAL A 22 18.33 15.73 1.37
CA VAL A 22 17.40 16.79 1.81
C VAL A 22 17.83 17.35 3.15
N VAL A 23 18.04 16.48 4.14
CA VAL A 23 18.28 16.91 5.52
C VAL A 23 19.75 17.01 5.85
N THR A 24 20.63 16.15 5.32
CA THR A 24 22.07 16.16 5.63
C THR A 24 22.73 17.54 5.45
N PRO A 25 22.44 18.31 4.37
CA PRO A 25 22.96 19.68 4.22
C PRO A 25 22.44 20.68 5.27
N LEU A 26 21.48 20.32 6.11
CA LEU A 26 20.91 21.18 7.15
C LEU A 26 21.39 20.81 8.57
N ILE A 27 22.12 19.69 8.75
CA ILE A 27 22.47 19.14 10.09
C ILE A 27 23.85 19.57 10.58
N HIS A 28 24.39 20.70 10.11
CA HIS A 28 25.76 21.13 10.41
C HIS A 28 26.08 21.23 11.92
N ASN A 29 25.10 21.59 12.76
CA ASN A 29 25.32 21.87 14.19
C ASN A 29 24.80 20.78 15.15
N ASN A 30 24.22 19.69 14.63
CA ASN A 30 23.56 18.67 15.45
C ASN A 30 24.18 17.29 15.30
N ARG A 31 25.35 17.17 14.68
CA ARG A 31 26.04 15.88 14.45
C ARG A 31 26.31 15.08 15.72
N ASP A 32 26.38 15.74 16.86
CA ASP A 32 26.58 15.16 18.19
C ASP A 32 25.34 14.47 18.76
N ILE A 33 24.15 14.74 18.21
CA ILE A 33 22.87 14.20 18.69
C ILE A 33 22.12 13.36 17.64
N VAL A 34 22.70 13.17 16.45
CA VAL A 34 22.18 12.26 15.42
C VAL A 34 23.05 11.02 15.30
N THR A 35 22.37 9.88 15.14
CA THR A 35 22.99 8.60 14.80
C THR A 35 22.87 8.40 13.30
N PHE A 36 24.03 8.31 12.64
CA PHE A 36 24.13 8.03 11.22
C PHE A 36 23.94 6.53 10.99
N THR A 37 23.04 6.18 10.07
CA THR A 37 22.62 4.79 9.82
C THR A 37 23.32 4.17 8.61
N GLY A 38 24.26 4.87 7.97
CA GLY A 38 24.87 4.46 6.72
C GLY A 38 24.12 4.99 5.49
N ASN A 39 24.68 4.72 4.31
CA ASN A 39 24.05 5.07 3.03
C ASN A 39 22.84 4.17 2.77
N SER A 40 21.75 4.76 2.29
CA SER A 40 20.59 4.02 1.78
C SER A 40 20.45 4.19 0.28
N ARG A 41 19.90 3.18 -0.41
CA ARG A 41 19.50 3.29 -1.81
C ARG A 41 18.49 4.42 -2.03
N PHE A 42 17.66 4.70 -1.03
CA PHE A 42 16.50 5.57 -1.14
C PHE A 42 16.72 6.99 -0.60
N LYS A 43 17.89 7.28 -0.02
CA LYS A 43 18.26 8.62 0.51
C LYS A 43 17.19 9.17 1.47
N HIS A 44 16.62 10.34 1.20
CA HIS A 44 15.55 10.97 1.99
C HIS A 44 14.18 10.28 1.80
N ARG A 45 14.04 9.05 2.27
CA ARG A 45 12.76 8.34 2.31
C ARG A 45 12.62 7.61 3.63
N SER A 46 11.39 7.46 4.12
CA SER A 46 11.08 6.66 5.31
C SER A 46 11.75 5.29 5.26
N ARG A 47 11.73 4.63 4.08
CA ARG A 47 12.44 3.34 3.87
C ARG A 47 13.93 3.45 4.11
N GLY A 48 14.60 4.54 3.71
CA GLY A 48 16.03 4.70 3.88
C GLY A 48 16.48 4.85 5.34
N TYR A 49 15.71 5.57 6.17
CA TYR A 49 16.02 5.75 7.60
C TYR A 49 15.98 4.45 8.40
N PHE A 50 15.21 3.47 7.92
CA PHE A 50 15.04 2.21 8.62
C PHE A 50 15.63 1.01 7.87
N GLU A 51 16.10 1.17 6.63
CA GLU A 51 16.66 0.09 5.80
C GLU A 51 17.84 -0.61 6.49
N SER A 52 18.89 0.13 6.88
CA SER A 52 20.07 -0.50 7.49
C SER A 52 19.79 -1.12 8.87
N PRO A 53 19.13 -0.42 9.83
CA PRO A 53 18.88 -0.99 11.15
C PRO A 53 17.87 -2.14 11.14
N MET A 54 16.90 -2.14 10.23
CA MET A 54 15.88 -3.19 10.16
C MET A 54 16.39 -4.43 9.41
N ASN A 55 17.32 -4.28 8.47
CA ASN A 55 17.95 -5.42 7.79
C ASN A 55 18.82 -6.27 8.74
N ASP A 56 19.29 -5.68 9.83
CA ASP A 56 20.10 -6.37 10.85
C ASP A 56 19.24 -7.10 11.90
N ILE A 57 17.92 -6.91 11.90
CA ILE A 57 16.99 -7.60 12.81
C ILE A 57 16.60 -8.94 12.17
N PRO A 58 16.96 -10.08 12.78
CA PRO A 58 16.54 -11.38 12.29
C PRO A 58 15.01 -11.44 12.20
N ASN A 59 14.49 -11.81 11.02
CA ASN A 59 13.06 -11.94 10.69
C ASN A 59 12.29 -10.62 10.47
N PHE A 60 12.97 -9.48 10.30
CA PHE A 60 12.30 -8.24 9.92
C PHE A 60 12.44 -7.97 8.40
N ASN A 61 11.34 -8.11 7.66
CA ASN A 61 11.29 -7.89 6.20
C ASN A 61 10.54 -6.60 5.86
N ILE A 62 11.26 -5.51 5.54
CA ILE A 62 10.64 -4.41 4.79
C ILE A 62 10.56 -4.85 3.33
N GLY A 63 9.35 -5.19 2.87
CA GLY A 63 9.08 -5.87 1.60
C GLY A 63 9.96 -5.46 0.41
N LYS A 64 10.79 -6.39 -0.06
CA LYS A 64 11.08 -6.51 -1.48
C LYS A 64 9.81 -7.03 -2.17
N GLN A 65 9.05 -6.15 -2.81
CA GLN A 65 8.21 -6.59 -3.90
C GLN A 65 9.11 -6.80 -5.13
N ALA A 66 9.73 -7.97 -5.20
CA ALA A 66 10.21 -8.55 -6.44
C ALA A 66 9.66 -9.96 -6.48
N THR A 67 8.55 -10.06 -7.22
CA THR A 67 7.92 -11.23 -7.82
C THR A 67 7.48 -12.38 -6.90
N LEU A 68 6.18 -12.70 -7.05
CA LEU A 68 5.52 -13.84 -6.45
C LEU A 68 5.91 -15.12 -7.22
N ASP A 69 7.19 -15.46 -7.23
CA ASP A 69 7.67 -16.72 -7.80
C ASP A 69 8.92 -17.23 -7.07
N LYS A 70 8.59 -18.01 -6.04
CA LYS A 70 9.29 -19.26 -5.66
C LYS A 70 10.66 -19.08 -5.01
N HIS A 71 10.74 -18.45 -3.84
CA HIS A 71 11.38 -19.00 -2.61
C HIS A 71 11.32 -17.94 -1.49
N GLY A 72 10.12 -17.58 -1.05
CA GLY A 72 9.91 -16.85 0.20
C GLY A 72 9.77 -17.82 1.39
N TYR A 73 10.15 -17.38 2.58
CA TYR A 73 9.99 -18.17 3.82
C TYR A 73 8.52 -18.48 4.10
N ARG A 74 8.21 -19.77 4.31
CA ARG A 74 6.90 -20.29 4.72
C ARG A 74 6.99 -20.68 6.20
N ASP A 75 6.14 -20.10 7.04
CA ASP A 75 6.06 -20.43 8.47
C ASP A 75 5.66 -21.91 8.64
N PRO A 76 6.43 -22.76 9.35
CA PRO A 76 6.11 -24.16 9.60
C PRO A 76 4.77 -24.39 10.30
N LYS A 77 4.21 -23.38 10.99
CA LYS A 77 2.88 -23.44 11.59
C LYS A 77 1.77 -23.50 10.54
N LEU A 78 2.02 -23.02 9.31
CA LEU A 78 1.10 -23.13 8.18
C LEU A 78 0.98 -24.56 7.64
N ASP A 79 1.87 -25.49 8.00
CA ASP A 79 1.74 -26.91 7.66
C ASP A 79 0.76 -27.65 8.58
N LYS A 80 0.42 -27.04 9.73
CA LYS A 80 -0.60 -27.55 10.65
C LYS A 80 -2.00 -27.03 10.33
N VAL A 81 -2.10 -26.02 9.47
CA VAL A 81 -3.38 -25.54 8.94
C VAL A 81 -3.86 -26.57 7.92
N ARG A 82 -4.85 -27.38 8.30
CA ARG A 82 -5.54 -28.26 7.35
C ARG A 82 -6.43 -27.38 6.47
N PHE A 83 -5.90 -26.96 5.34
CA PHE A 83 -6.76 -26.53 4.24
C PHE A 83 -7.55 -27.75 3.81
N PHE A 84 -8.89 -27.66 3.87
CA PHE A 84 -9.74 -28.64 3.21
C PHE A 84 -9.29 -28.68 1.74
N LYS A 85 -8.70 -29.81 1.33
CA LYS A 85 -8.41 -30.05 -0.08
C LYS A 85 -9.74 -29.87 -0.79
N LYS A 86 -9.85 -28.88 -1.68
CA LYS A 86 -11.06 -28.70 -2.49
C LYS A 86 -11.34 -30.06 -3.11
N GLN A 87 -12.39 -30.72 -2.64
CA GLN A 87 -12.79 -32.01 -3.18
C GLN A 87 -13.03 -31.75 -4.66
N ALA A 88 -12.37 -32.52 -5.53
CA ALA A 88 -12.69 -32.47 -6.94
C ALA A 88 -14.16 -32.88 -7.04
N LEU A 89 -15.03 -31.89 -7.26
CA LEU A 89 -16.44 -32.15 -7.49
C LEU A 89 -16.52 -33.02 -8.74
N PRO A 90 -17.35 -34.09 -8.74
CA PRO A 90 -17.62 -34.83 -9.96
C PRO A 90 -18.09 -33.84 -11.02
N GLN A 91 -17.55 -33.98 -12.24
CA GLN A 91 -18.01 -33.24 -13.41
C GLN A 91 -19.47 -33.62 -13.69
N SER A 92 -20.40 -32.95 -13.02
CA SER A 92 -21.82 -32.97 -13.33
C SER A 92 -22.04 -32.02 -14.51
N SER A 93 -22.69 -32.53 -15.55
CA SER A 93 -23.04 -31.87 -16.83
C SER A 93 -24.08 -30.73 -16.71
N SER A 94 -24.08 -30.01 -15.59
CA SER A 94 -24.90 -28.83 -15.33
C SER A 94 -24.00 -27.69 -14.83
N GLN A 95 -22.99 -27.38 -15.64
CA GLN A 95 -22.02 -26.32 -15.36
C GLN A 95 -22.76 -24.97 -15.27
N PRO A 96 -22.69 -24.22 -14.14
CA PRO A 96 -23.14 -22.84 -14.13
C PRO A 96 -22.33 -22.08 -15.18
N SER A 97 -23.04 -21.33 -16.02
CA SER A 97 -22.50 -20.63 -17.18
C SER A 97 -21.13 -19.98 -16.90
N ALA A 98 -20.22 -20.15 -17.85
CA ALA A 98 -18.97 -19.41 -17.98
C ALA A 98 -19.26 -17.94 -18.33
N GLU A 99 -20.15 -17.28 -17.58
CA GLU A 99 -20.44 -15.87 -17.77
C GLU A 99 -19.14 -15.10 -17.54
N PRO A 100 -18.72 -14.26 -18.50
CA PRO A 100 -17.55 -13.41 -18.31
C PRO A 100 -17.75 -12.54 -17.06
N MET A 101 -16.71 -12.41 -16.23
CA MET A 101 -16.76 -11.52 -15.07
C MET A 101 -16.93 -10.09 -15.55
N GLU A 102 -18.07 -9.49 -15.21
CA GLU A 102 -18.38 -8.10 -15.52
C GLU A 102 -17.72 -7.14 -14.51
N ASN A 103 -17.15 -6.03 -14.99
CA ASN A 103 -16.67 -4.96 -14.12
C ASN A 103 -17.84 -4.05 -13.70
N ILE A 104 -18.50 -4.43 -12.62
CA ILE A 104 -19.65 -3.69 -12.07
C ILE A 104 -19.29 -2.30 -11.49
N ALA A 105 -18.00 -1.96 -11.38
CA ALA A 105 -17.56 -0.62 -10.93
C ALA A 105 -17.45 0.38 -12.08
N LEU A 106 -17.45 -0.06 -13.34
CA LEU A 106 -17.25 0.80 -14.52
C LEU A 106 -18.29 1.94 -14.57
N GLY A 107 -17.81 3.18 -14.63
CA GLY A 107 -18.67 4.37 -14.74
C GLY A 107 -19.55 4.66 -13.52
N LYS A 108 -19.36 3.95 -12.40
CA LYS A 108 -20.14 4.15 -11.18
C LYS A 108 -19.82 5.48 -10.49
N GLN A 109 -20.72 5.88 -9.59
CA GLN A 109 -20.50 7.04 -8.74
C GLN A 109 -19.38 6.76 -7.77
N VAL A 110 -18.49 7.73 -7.60
CA VAL A 110 -17.29 7.59 -6.78
C VAL A 110 -17.02 8.86 -6.01
N THR A 111 -16.51 8.69 -4.81
CA THR A 111 -16.07 9.77 -3.93
C THR A 111 -14.67 9.45 -3.40
N GLN A 112 -13.94 10.48 -3.02
CA GLN A 112 -12.65 10.33 -2.37
C GLN A 112 -12.49 11.43 -1.34
N SER A 113 -11.65 11.19 -0.33
CA SER A 113 -11.53 12.09 0.82
C SER A 113 -11.09 13.51 0.47
N SER A 114 -10.30 13.68 -0.59
CA SER A 114 -9.99 14.98 -1.20
C SER A 114 -9.43 14.80 -2.61
N THR A 115 -9.31 15.88 -3.40
CA THR A 115 -8.71 15.83 -4.74
C THR A 115 -7.48 16.71 -4.82
N ALA A 116 -6.40 16.19 -5.40
CA ALA A 116 -5.16 16.90 -5.67
C ALA A 116 -4.74 16.73 -7.13
N PHE A 117 -4.02 17.71 -7.68
CA PHE A 117 -3.39 17.65 -9.01
C PHE A 117 -4.34 17.29 -10.18
N GLY A 118 -5.66 17.48 -10.01
CA GLY A 118 -6.68 17.08 -11.00
C GLY A 118 -6.91 15.56 -11.07
N GLY A 119 -6.45 14.79 -10.09
CA GLY A 119 -6.66 13.35 -9.98
C GLY A 119 -8.06 13.01 -9.46
N ASP A 120 -9.09 13.32 -10.24
CA ASP A 120 -10.49 13.04 -9.88
C ASP A 120 -10.75 11.56 -9.61
N ALA A 121 -11.61 11.26 -8.63
CA ALA A 121 -11.98 9.91 -8.22
C ALA A 121 -12.47 9.03 -9.38
N ARG A 122 -13.14 9.62 -10.37
CA ARG A 122 -13.72 8.93 -11.55
C ARG A 122 -12.69 8.20 -12.41
N ARG A 123 -11.42 8.59 -12.33
CA ARG A 123 -10.34 7.97 -13.11
C ARG A 123 -10.12 6.50 -12.74
N ALA A 124 -10.46 6.07 -11.52
CA ALA A 124 -10.35 4.67 -11.12
C ALA A 124 -11.46 3.77 -11.69
N VAL A 125 -12.50 4.35 -12.31
CA VAL A 125 -13.65 3.62 -12.87
C VAL A 125 -13.89 3.99 -14.35
N ASP A 126 -12.86 4.45 -15.04
CA ASP A 126 -12.95 4.88 -16.45
C ASP A 126 -12.70 3.75 -17.47
N GLY A 127 -12.43 2.54 -16.99
CA GLY A 127 -12.17 1.36 -17.81
C GLY A 127 -10.73 1.21 -18.28
N LYS A 128 -9.81 2.09 -17.85
CA LYS A 128 -8.39 2.04 -18.19
C LYS A 128 -7.57 1.64 -16.95
N VAL A 129 -6.58 0.77 -17.17
CA VAL A 129 -5.68 0.27 -16.11
C VAL A 129 -4.29 0.92 -16.18
N ASP A 130 -4.18 2.03 -16.92
CA ASP A 130 -2.90 2.72 -17.11
C ASP A 130 -2.49 3.43 -15.82
N GLY A 131 -1.42 2.93 -15.21
CA GLY A 131 -0.88 3.48 -13.97
C GLY A 131 -0.02 4.74 -14.14
N ASN A 132 0.20 5.25 -15.35
CA ASN A 132 0.95 6.50 -15.53
C ASN A 132 0.04 7.70 -15.24
N TYR A 133 0.38 8.46 -14.21
CA TYR A 133 -0.41 9.63 -13.79
C TYR A 133 -0.61 10.67 -14.90
N GLY A 134 0.40 10.89 -15.75
CA GLY A 134 0.36 11.85 -16.85
C GLY A 134 -0.66 11.47 -17.94
N HIS A 135 -1.11 10.22 -17.98
CA HIS A 135 -2.09 9.73 -18.96
C HIS A 135 -3.55 9.94 -18.51
N ASN A 136 -3.76 10.67 -17.40
CA ASN A 136 -5.08 11.05 -16.89
C ASN A 136 -6.00 9.88 -16.48
N SER A 137 -5.42 8.74 -16.12
CA SER A 137 -6.14 7.50 -15.73
C SER A 137 -5.94 7.11 -14.26
N VAL A 138 -5.32 7.98 -13.45
CA VAL A 138 -4.98 7.72 -12.05
C VAL A 138 -5.56 8.80 -11.15
N THR A 139 -6.20 8.40 -10.04
CA THR A 139 -6.77 9.29 -9.02
C THR A 139 -5.66 9.88 -8.13
N HIS A 140 -5.94 10.97 -7.41
CA HIS A 140 -4.99 11.52 -6.46
C HIS A 140 -5.70 12.34 -5.38
N THR A 141 -5.44 11.98 -4.13
CA THR A 141 -5.89 12.74 -2.95
C THR A 141 -4.82 13.72 -2.47
N ASN A 142 -5.17 14.68 -1.62
CA ASN A 142 -4.15 15.47 -0.91
C ASN A 142 -3.34 14.57 0.03
N PHE A 143 -2.15 15.04 0.40
CA PHE A 143 -1.39 14.41 1.48
C PHE A 143 -2.10 14.67 2.81
N GLN A 144 -2.77 13.64 3.34
CA GLN A 144 -3.62 13.72 4.53
C GLN A 144 -3.59 12.40 5.31
N SER A 145 -4.08 12.43 6.55
CA SER A 145 -4.25 11.23 7.36
C SER A 145 -5.41 10.40 6.82
N LYS A 146 -5.22 9.07 6.74
CA LYS A 146 -6.23 8.08 6.31
C LYS A 146 -6.99 8.51 5.03
N PRO A 147 -6.28 8.76 3.91
CA PRO A 147 -6.95 9.06 2.65
C PRO A 147 -7.77 7.85 2.20
N TRP A 148 -8.93 8.08 1.60
CA TRP A 148 -9.83 7.03 1.15
C TRP A 148 -10.42 7.37 -0.22
N TRP A 149 -10.84 6.32 -0.92
CA TRP A 149 -11.61 6.37 -2.16
C TRP A 149 -12.73 5.32 -2.03
N GLN A 150 -13.91 5.64 -2.54
CA GLN A 150 -15.09 4.81 -2.44
C GLN A 150 -15.84 4.80 -3.77
N VAL A 151 -16.38 3.62 -4.13
CA VAL A 151 -17.36 3.45 -5.21
C VAL A 151 -18.71 3.08 -4.62
N ASP A 152 -19.75 3.73 -5.14
CA ASP A 152 -21.14 3.35 -4.90
C ASP A 152 -21.64 2.52 -6.10
N LEU A 153 -21.92 1.24 -5.85
CA LEU A 153 -22.41 0.31 -6.87
C LEU A 153 -23.89 0.56 -7.25
N ALA A 154 -24.57 1.47 -6.56
CA ALA A 154 -25.97 1.89 -6.68
C ALA A 154 -27.02 0.87 -6.22
N LYS A 155 -26.65 -0.41 -6.06
CA LYS A 155 -27.47 -1.46 -5.46
C LYS A 155 -26.55 -2.51 -4.82
N GLU A 156 -27.12 -3.38 -4.00
CA GLU A 156 -26.39 -4.53 -3.49
C GLU A 156 -26.01 -5.46 -4.64
N GLU A 157 -24.73 -5.81 -4.70
CA GLU A 157 -24.15 -6.65 -5.74
C GLU A 157 -23.32 -7.75 -5.09
N THR A 158 -23.29 -8.92 -5.72
CA THR A 158 -22.38 -9.99 -5.30
C THR A 158 -20.99 -9.74 -5.87
N ILE A 159 -20.06 -9.34 -5.00
CA ILE A 159 -18.67 -9.11 -5.40
C ILE A 159 -17.91 -10.43 -5.40
N ARG A 160 -17.46 -10.86 -6.59
CA ARG A 160 -16.65 -12.08 -6.76
C ARG A 160 -15.16 -11.84 -6.69
N GLN A 161 -14.71 -10.67 -7.14
CA GLN A 161 -13.30 -10.31 -7.25
C GLN A 161 -13.16 -8.79 -7.20
N ILE A 162 -12.10 -8.32 -6.54
CA ILE A 162 -11.70 -6.91 -6.52
C ILE A 162 -10.29 -6.84 -7.09
N ASN A 163 -10.10 -6.00 -8.11
CA ASN A 163 -8.80 -5.73 -8.72
C ASN A 163 -8.43 -4.27 -8.47
N ILE A 164 -7.30 -4.04 -7.80
CA ILE A 164 -6.78 -2.71 -7.52
C ILE A 164 -5.51 -2.50 -8.34
N TYR A 165 -5.52 -1.53 -9.25
CA TYR A 165 -4.38 -1.19 -10.10
C TYR A 165 -3.65 0.03 -9.52
N ASN A 166 -2.37 -0.16 -9.18
CA ASN A 166 -1.55 0.88 -8.60
C ASN A 166 -1.05 1.86 -9.68
N ARG A 167 -0.67 3.07 -9.25
CA ARG A 167 0.17 3.98 -10.05
C ARG A 167 1.50 3.29 -10.39
N THR A 168 2.06 3.56 -11.57
CA THR A 168 3.27 2.87 -12.07
C THR A 168 4.42 3.80 -12.44
N ASP A 169 4.18 5.09 -12.68
CA ASP A 169 5.25 6.04 -13.07
C ASP A 169 6.14 6.47 -11.89
N THR A 170 5.57 6.65 -10.69
CA THR A 170 6.31 6.96 -9.44
C THR A 170 5.40 6.78 -8.22
N ALA A 171 5.96 6.90 -7.02
CA ALA A 171 5.25 6.89 -5.75
C ALA A 171 4.35 5.65 -5.51
N GLN A 172 4.72 4.52 -6.12
CA GLN A 172 4.00 3.26 -6.02
C GLN A 172 3.93 2.75 -4.58
N ASP A 173 4.87 3.19 -3.73
CA ASP A 173 4.94 2.90 -2.31
C ASP A 173 3.80 3.52 -1.47
N ARG A 174 3.05 4.49 -2.02
CA ARG A 174 1.93 5.12 -1.32
C ARG A 174 0.72 4.20 -1.16
N LEU A 175 0.50 3.29 -2.11
CA LEU A 175 -0.57 2.30 -2.01
C LEU A 175 -0.09 1.08 -1.23
N ALA A 176 0.11 1.27 0.06
CA ALA A 176 0.55 0.24 0.99
C ALA A 176 -0.12 0.46 2.35
N ASN A 177 -0.29 -0.62 3.12
CA ASN A 177 -0.90 -0.60 4.46
C ASN A 177 -2.29 0.07 4.45
N PHE A 178 -3.18 -0.46 3.60
CA PHE A 178 -4.55 0.01 3.41
C PHE A 178 -5.54 -1.14 3.63
N ASP A 179 -6.78 -0.78 3.93
CA ASP A 179 -7.89 -1.71 4.08
C ASP A 179 -8.80 -1.67 2.84
N VAL A 180 -9.45 -2.79 2.54
CA VAL A 180 -10.57 -2.88 1.60
C VAL A 180 -11.80 -3.25 2.40
N ILE A 181 -12.73 -2.30 2.51
CA ILE A 181 -13.94 -2.42 3.32
C ILE A 181 -15.14 -2.55 2.39
N LEU A 182 -16.00 -3.53 2.65
CA LEU A 182 -17.26 -3.71 1.94
C LEU A 182 -18.41 -3.26 2.83
N LEU A 183 -19.31 -2.45 2.28
CA LEU A 183 -20.50 -1.97 2.98
C LEU A 183 -21.75 -2.57 2.35
N ASP A 184 -22.74 -2.90 3.17
CA ASP A 184 -24.09 -3.24 2.71
C ASP A 184 -24.89 -1.97 2.32
N SER A 185 -26.14 -2.16 1.85
CA SER A 185 -27.00 -1.02 1.47
C SER A 185 -27.34 -0.06 2.62
N SER A 186 -27.15 -0.47 3.88
CA SER A 186 -27.33 0.37 5.07
C SER A 186 -26.07 1.13 5.47
N GLY A 187 -24.96 0.92 4.76
CA GLY A 187 -23.66 1.51 5.07
C GLY A 187 -22.91 0.80 6.19
N LYS A 188 -23.34 -0.42 6.57
CA LYS A 188 -22.67 -1.23 7.58
C LYS A 188 -21.59 -2.09 6.92
N GLU A 189 -20.42 -2.17 7.56
CA GLU A 189 -19.34 -3.06 7.15
C GLU A 189 -19.75 -4.53 7.23
N ILE A 190 -19.41 -5.27 6.17
CA ILE A 190 -19.63 -6.71 6.05
C ILE A 190 -18.34 -7.42 6.50
N GLU A 191 -18.47 -8.30 7.51
CA GLU A 191 -17.38 -9.15 8.03
C GLU A 191 -17.11 -10.39 7.17
#